data_AF-A0A6L9KML7-F1
#
_entry.id   AF-A0A6L9KML7-F1
#
_cell.length_a   1.000
_cell.length_b   1.000
_cell.length_c   1.000
_cell.angle_alpha   90.00
_cell.angle_beta   90.00
_cell.angle_gamma   90.00
#
_symmetry.space_group_name_H-M   'P 1'
#
loop_
_entity.id
_entity.type
_entity.pdbx_description
1 polymer ?
#
loop_
_entity_poly.entity_id
_entity_poly.type
_entity_poly.pdbx_seq_one_letter_code
_entity_poly.pdbx_strand_id
1 'polypeptide(L)'
;KRGSRLMARTAEGTVTAKFGVLAGNCTLAEYGPAVAPDITPRIMPVGTYIIGTAPLAPDLCQRLIPSNASACDNNFILDYFRFSADHRMLFGGRVSYTTRTPAHLQEIMARRMGDVFPALRHAPIDFVWGGFVDISMNRAPDFGRLGDNLYYLQGFSGHGVALTGLAGRVVAQAVAGQAERFDVFARLQHRKFPGGPLLRMPSLVLGTLYHRLRDAL
;
A
#
# COMPACT_ATOMS: atom_id res chain seq x y z
N LYS A 1 17.29 18.00 8.02
CA LYS A 1 17.41 19.39 7.52
C LYS A 1 17.79 19.35 6.05
N ARG A 2 17.17 20.21 5.23
CA ARG A 2 17.47 20.34 3.79
C ARG A 2 18.55 21.40 3.57
N GLY A 3 19.32 21.29 2.50
CA GLY A 3 20.44 22.17 2.15
C GLY A 3 21.35 21.49 1.12
N SER A 4 22.45 22.15 0.73
CA SER A 4 23.44 21.59 -0.21
C SER A 4 24.04 20.25 0.28
N ARG A 5 24.12 20.07 1.60
CA ARG A 5 24.37 18.80 2.26
C ARG A 5 23.19 18.48 3.18
N LEU A 6 22.61 17.29 3.01
CA LEU A 6 21.51 16.83 3.82
C LEU A 6 22.01 16.37 5.18
N MET A 7 21.14 16.51 6.19
CA MET A 7 21.39 16.06 7.55
C MET A 7 20.17 15.34 8.11
N ALA A 8 20.33 14.05 8.44
CA ALA A 8 19.37 13.25 9.18
C ALA A 8 19.77 13.22 10.66
N ARG A 9 18.83 13.48 11.56
CA ARG A 9 19.05 13.44 13.02
C ARG A 9 18.11 12.40 13.62
N THR A 10 18.67 11.48 14.40
CA THR A 10 17.95 10.50 15.20
C THR A 10 18.12 10.84 16.68
N ALA A 11 17.54 10.03 17.57
CA ALA A 11 17.79 10.15 19.01
C ALA A 11 19.26 9.87 19.37
N GLU A 12 19.95 9.05 18.58
CA GLU A 12 21.30 8.54 18.89
C GLU A 12 22.41 9.25 18.13
N GLY A 13 22.08 10.14 17.19
CA GLY A 13 23.13 10.82 16.43
C GLY A 13 22.65 11.55 15.20
N THR A 14 23.64 11.92 14.38
CA THR A 14 23.42 12.70 13.16
C THR A 14 24.28 12.14 12.03
N VAL A 15 23.66 11.99 10.86
CA VAL A 15 24.32 11.58 9.62
C VAL A 15 24.17 12.68 8.59
N THR A 16 25.25 12.96 7.85
CA THR A 16 25.23 13.92 6.74
C THR A 16 25.54 13.22 5.43
N ALA A 17 24.85 13.62 4.37
CA ALA A 17 25.02 13.03 3.04
C ALA A 17 24.81 14.07 1.93
N LYS A 18 25.42 13.85 0.77
CA LYS A 18 25.18 14.69 -0.41
C LYS A 18 23.76 14.49 -0.96
N PHE A 19 23.29 13.24 -0.95
CA PHE A 19 21.97 12.82 -1.41
C PHE A 19 21.23 12.05 -0.32
N GLY A 20 19.90 12.03 -0.41
CA GLY A 20 19.04 11.30 0.51
C GLY A 20 17.80 10.78 -0.20
N VAL A 21 17.24 9.68 0.30
CA VAL A 21 16.00 9.09 -0.22
C VAL A 21 15.02 8.90 0.94
N LEU A 22 13.83 9.45 0.80
CA LEU A 22 12.70 9.21 1.69
C LEU A 22 11.92 8.00 1.18
N ALA A 23 12.02 6.88 1.91
CA ALA A 23 11.33 5.63 1.61
C ALA A 23 10.42 5.18 2.77
N GLY A 24 9.87 6.15 3.52
CA GLY A 24 8.99 5.89 4.67
C GLY A 24 7.52 5.66 4.31
N ASN A 25 7.09 5.90 3.06
CA ASN A 25 5.68 5.75 2.66
C ASN A 25 4.76 6.52 3.66
N CYS A 26 3.63 5.95 4.06
CA CYS A 26 2.68 6.50 5.00
C CYS A 26 3.20 6.63 6.43
N THR A 27 4.26 5.90 6.81
CA THR A 27 4.85 5.98 8.14
C THR A 27 5.71 7.24 8.33
N LEU A 28 6.12 7.89 7.22
CA LEU A 28 6.87 9.15 7.29
C LEU A 28 6.06 10.25 7.98
N ALA A 29 4.74 10.28 7.76
CA ALA A 29 3.87 11.25 8.40
C ALA A 29 3.72 11.02 9.91
N GLU A 30 3.83 9.76 10.35
CA GLU A 30 3.71 9.36 11.75
C GLU A 30 5.02 9.61 12.51
N TYR A 31 6.15 9.11 12.00
CA TYR A 31 7.43 9.14 12.72
C TYR A 31 8.30 10.36 12.37
N GLY A 32 7.98 11.08 11.30
CA GLY A 32 8.76 12.23 10.83
C GLY A 32 7.90 13.32 10.17
N PRO A 33 6.83 13.82 10.82
CA PRO A 33 5.89 14.77 10.20
C PRO A 33 6.56 16.05 9.66
N ALA A 34 7.66 16.47 10.28
CA ALA A 34 8.44 17.64 9.87
C ALA A 34 9.48 17.35 8.77
N VAL A 35 9.73 16.09 8.40
CA VAL A 35 10.75 15.71 7.42
C VAL A 35 10.34 16.14 6.01
N ALA A 36 9.09 15.86 5.64
CA ALA A 36 8.55 16.19 4.33
C ALA A 36 7.05 16.54 4.34
N PRO A 37 6.65 17.62 5.04
CA PRO A 37 5.25 18.05 5.10
C PRO A 37 4.66 18.40 3.74
N ASP A 38 5.50 18.64 2.72
CA ASP A 38 5.08 19.01 1.36
C ASP A 38 4.47 17.84 0.57
N ILE A 39 4.90 16.61 0.85
CA ILE A 39 4.52 15.39 0.11
C ILE A 39 3.50 14.54 0.87
N THR A 40 3.48 14.62 2.20
CA THR A 40 2.49 13.97 3.05
C THR A 40 1.05 14.20 2.56
N PRO A 41 0.67 15.39 2.05
CA PRO A 41 -0.71 15.61 1.65
C PRO A 41 -1.19 14.90 0.39
N ARG A 42 -0.28 14.33 -0.40
CA ARG A 42 -0.55 13.65 -1.68
C ARG A 42 -0.91 12.18 -1.52
N ILE A 43 -0.64 11.64 -0.34
CA ILE A 43 -0.94 10.26 0.00
C ILE A 43 -1.88 10.16 1.20
N MET A 44 -2.56 9.03 1.27
CA MET A 44 -3.44 8.66 2.35
C MET A 44 -3.05 7.28 2.90
N PRO A 45 -2.82 7.12 4.21
CA PRO A 45 -2.69 5.80 4.82
C PRO A 45 -4.02 5.06 4.76
N VAL A 46 -3.98 3.81 4.34
CA VAL A 46 -5.15 2.96 4.17
C VAL A 46 -4.83 1.57 4.71
N GLY A 47 -5.66 1.09 5.62
CA GLY A 47 -5.51 -0.22 6.25
C GLY A 47 -5.95 -1.34 5.31
N THR A 48 -5.05 -2.27 5.04
CA THR A 48 -5.30 -3.50 4.27
C THR A 48 -5.10 -4.71 5.17
N TYR A 49 -5.94 -5.73 5.02
CA TYR A 49 -5.94 -6.90 5.89
C TYR A 49 -5.93 -8.19 5.08
N ILE A 50 -5.33 -9.22 5.67
CA ILE A 50 -5.22 -10.55 5.09
C ILE A 50 -5.49 -11.59 6.18
N ILE A 51 -6.15 -12.68 5.78
CA ILE A 51 -6.26 -13.90 6.58
C ILE A 51 -5.52 -15.05 5.91
N GLY A 52 -5.01 -15.97 6.72
CA GLY A 52 -4.43 -17.23 6.27
C GLY A 52 -5.16 -18.40 6.93
N THR A 53 -5.70 -19.31 6.13
CA THR A 53 -6.31 -20.54 6.65
C THR A 53 -5.26 -21.46 7.29
N ALA A 54 -5.72 -22.48 8.02
CA ALA A 54 -4.95 -23.71 8.21
C ALA A 54 -4.58 -24.34 6.84
N PRO A 55 -3.53 -25.18 6.77
CA PRO A 55 -3.18 -25.88 5.53
C PRO A 55 -4.38 -26.69 5.02
N LEU A 56 -4.69 -26.52 3.74
CA LEU A 56 -5.78 -27.20 3.07
C LEU A 56 -5.26 -28.47 2.38
N ALA A 57 -6.17 -29.40 2.12
CA ALA A 57 -5.84 -30.60 1.37
C ALA A 57 -5.41 -30.22 -0.07
N PRO A 58 -4.32 -30.79 -0.63
CA PRO A 58 -3.83 -30.42 -1.96
C PRO A 58 -4.86 -30.58 -3.09
N ASP A 59 -5.73 -31.59 -3.00
CA ASP A 59 -6.83 -31.82 -3.94
C ASP A 59 -7.87 -30.70 -3.88
N LEU A 60 -8.15 -30.16 -2.68
CA LEU A 60 -9.01 -29.00 -2.52
C LEU A 60 -8.37 -27.76 -3.14
N CYS A 61 -7.07 -27.52 -2.91
CA CYS A 61 -6.34 -26.41 -3.54
C CYS A 61 -6.43 -26.47 -5.07
N GLN A 62 -6.16 -27.64 -5.65
CA GLN A 62 -6.22 -27.85 -7.09
C GLN A 62 -7.64 -27.66 -7.65
N ARG A 63 -8.68 -28.02 -6.90
CA ARG A 63 -10.08 -27.77 -7.31
C ARG A 63 -10.46 -26.29 -7.26
N LEU A 64 -9.97 -25.55 -6.26
CA LEU A 64 -10.34 -24.15 -6.06
C LEU A 64 -9.59 -23.21 -7.02
N ILE A 65 -8.29 -23.40 -7.20
CA ILE A 65 -7.46 -22.62 -8.15
C ILE A 65 -6.53 -23.58 -8.89
N PRO A 66 -6.99 -24.22 -9.97
CA PRO A 66 -6.21 -25.26 -10.68
C PRO A 66 -4.85 -24.80 -11.18
N SER A 67 -4.72 -23.53 -11.56
CA SER A 67 -3.46 -22.94 -12.03
C SER A 67 -2.50 -22.56 -10.91
N ASN A 68 -2.95 -22.60 -9.65
CA ASN A 68 -2.25 -22.05 -8.49
C ASN A 68 -1.83 -20.57 -8.67
N ALA A 69 -2.52 -19.83 -9.55
CA ALA A 69 -2.24 -18.42 -9.80
C ALA A 69 -2.77 -17.55 -8.66
N SER A 70 -2.15 -16.37 -8.49
CA SER A 70 -2.79 -15.29 -7.73
C SER A 70 -3.96 -14.74 -8.54
N ALA A 71 -5.08 -14.48 -7.89
CA ALA A 71 -6.28 -13.90 -8.51
C ALA A 71 -6.82 -12.74 -7.68
N CYS A 72 -7.57 -11.86 -8.33
CA CYS A 72 -8.36 -10.83 -7.69
C CYS A 72 -9.67 -10.62 -8.44
N ASP A 73 -10.66 -10.05 -7.77
CA ASP A 73 -11.88 -9.62 -8.44
C ASP A 73 -11.67 -8.29 -9.21
N ASN A 74 -12.74 -7.81 -9.86
CA ASN A 74 -12.75 -6.55 -10.61
C ASN A 74 -13.38 -5.38 -9.81
N ASN A 75 -13.66 -5.56 -8.52
CA ASN A 75 -14.28 -4.54 -7.69
C ASN A 75 -13.27 -3.42 -7.37
N PHE A 76 -13.78 -2.24 -7.03
CA PHE A 76 -12.92 -1.13 -6.61
C PHE A 76 -12.21 -1.42 -5.28
N ILE A 77 -12.90 -2.09 -4.36
CA ILE A 77 -12.32 -2.68 -3.15
C ILE A 77 -12.18 -4.16 -3.41
N LEU A 78 -11.09 -4.52 -4.07
CA LEU A 78 -10.89 -5.87 -4.54
C LEU A 78 -10.60 -6.86 -3.40
N ASP A 79 -11.18 -8.04 -3.52
CA ASP A 79 -10.65 -9.23 -2.86
C ASP A 79 -9.55 -9.85 -3.76
N TYR A 80 -8.46 -10.29 -3.14
CA TYR A 80 -7.33 -10.94 -3.81
C TYR A 80 -6.88 -12.14 -3.01
N PHE A 81 -6.50 -13.20 -3.70
CA PHE A 81 -6.20 -14.45 -3.04
C PHE A 81 -5.22 -15.31 -3.83
N ARG A 82 -4.49 -16.15 -3.09
CA ARG A 82 -3.58 -17.16 -3.62
C ARG A 82 -3.33 -18.23 -2.56
N PHE A 83 -2.83 -19.39 -2.97
CA PHE A 83 -2.26 -20.32 -2.01
C PHE A 83 -0.81 -19.94 -1.63
N SER A 84 -0.46 -20.19 -0.38
CA SER A 84 0.93 -20.23 0.09
C SER A 84 1.61 -21.52 -0.38
N ALA A 85 2.94 -21.61 -0.19
CA ALA A 85 3.70 -22.81 -0.53
C ALA A 85 3.29 -24.05 0.29
N ASP A 86 2.73 -23.85 1.49
CA ASP A 86 2.20 -24.89 2.39
C ASP A 86 0.67 -25.03 2.32
N HIS A 87 0.06 -24.65 1.18
CA HIS A 87 -1.37 -24.87 0.88
C HIS A 87 -2.37 -24.14 1.80
N ARG A 88 -2.02 -22.96 2.31
CA ARG A 88 -2.96 -22.08 3.00
C ARG A 88 -3.59 -21.13 2.01
N MET A 89 -4.91 -20.92 2.09
CA MET A 89 -5.53 -19.82 1.37
C MET A 89 -5.13 -18.51 2.04
N LEU A 90 -4.34 -17.69 1.33
CA LEU A 90 -4.09 -16.30 1.69
C LEU A 90 -5.19 -15.47 1.05
N PHE A 91 -6.09 -14.92 1.85
CA PHE A 91 -7.22 -14.13 1.38
C PHE A 91 -7.09 -12.70 1.90
N GLY A 92 -6.74 -11.80 0.99
CA GLY A 92 -6.70 -10.37 1.20
C GLY A 92 -7.95 -9.72 0.65
N GLY A 93 -8.37 -8.66 1.30
CA GLY A 93 -9.64 -8.04 0.97
C GLY A 93 -10.03 -7.04 2.03
N ARG A 94 -11.04 -6.25 1.70
CA ARG A 94 -11.51 -5.11 2.49
C ARG A 94 -10.41 -4.07 2.71
N VAL A 95 -10.87 -2.84 2.77
CA VAL A 95 -10.02 -1.70 3.08
C VAL A 95 -10.64 -0.99 4.28
N SER A 96 -9.88 -0.86 5.37
CA SER A 96 -10.25 0.06 6.44
C SER A 96 -9.60 1.39 6.17
N TYR A 97 -10.45 2.39 6.01
CA TYR A 97 -10.02 3.75 5.81
C TYR A 97 -9.76 4.44 7.16
N THR A 98 -10.11 3.82 8.29
CA THR A 98 -9.65 4.27 9.60
C THR A 98 -8.28 3.66 9.89
N THR A 99 -7.44 4.35 10.67
CA THR A 99 -6.18 3.81 11.20
C THR A 99 -6.37 2.74 12.27
N ARG A 100 -7.57 2.14 12.36
CA ARG A 100 -7.92 1.13 13.36
C ARG A 100 -8.36 -0.15 12.67
N THR A 101 -7.84 -1.26 13.17
CA THR A 101 -8.29 -2.59 12.80
C THR A 101 -9.77 -2.74 13.13
N PRO A 102 -10.62 -3.18 12.17
CA PRO A 102 -12.03 -3.44 12.43
C PRO A 102 -12.22 -4.47 13.55
N ALA A 103 -13.26 -4.29 14.38
CA ALA A 103 -13.73 -5.36 15.25
C ALA A 103 -14.17 -6.56 14.38
N HIS A 104 -13.99 -7.79 14.89
CA HIS A 104 -14.36 -9.02 14.19
C HIS A 104 -13.71 -9.19 12.80
N LEU A 105 -12.49 -8.66 12.62
CA LEU A 105 -11.78 -8.71 11.34
C LEU A 105 -11.71 -10.14 10.77
N GLN A 106 -11.35 -11.11 11.61
CA GLN A 106 -11.25 -12.52 11.21
C GLN A 106 -12.57 -13.04 10.65
N GLU A 107 -13.67 -12.84 11.38
CA GLU A 107 -15.00 -13.33 11.01
C GLU A 107 -15.49 -12.67 9.71
N ILE A 108 -15.27 -11.37 9.56
CA ILE A 108 -15.64 -10.62 8.36
C ILE A 108 -14.86 -11.13 7.15
N MET A 109 -13.55 -11.31 7.29
CA MET A 109 -12.70 -11.79 6.21
C MET A 109 -13.02 -13.25 5.86
N ALA A 110 -13.25 -14.10 6.85
CA ALA A 110 -13.64 -15.50 6.66
C ALA A 110 -14.99 -15.62 5.95
N ARG A 111 -15.96 -14.75 6.28
CA ARG A 111 -17.24 -14.68 5.57
C ARG A 111 -17.04 -14.32 4.09
N ARG A 112 -16.26 -13.28 3.78
CA ARG A 112 -15.96 -12.88 2.40
C ARG A 112 -15.26 -14.00 1.63
N MET A 113 -14.27 -14.65 2.24
CA MET A 113 -13.62 -15.83 1.67
C MET A 113 -14.63 -16.93 1.38
N GLY A 114 -15.59 -17.19 2.28
CA GLY A 114 -16.67 -18.17 2.09
C GLY A 114 -17.74 -17.77 1.07
N ASP A 115 -17.86 -16.48 0.74
CA ASP A 115 -18.72 -15.99 -0.33
C ASP A 115 -18.06 -16.25 -1.70
N VAL A 116 -16.74 -16.06 -1.81
CA VAL A 116 -15.97 -16.37 -3.04
C VAL A 116 -15.74 -17.87 -3.21
N PHE A 117 -15.39 -18.56 -2.13
CA PHE A 117 -15.10 -19.99 -2.08
C PHE A 117 -16.01 -20.69 -1.07
N PRO A 118 -17.22 -21.12 -1.47
CA PRO A 118 -18.16 -21.77 -0.58
C PRO A 118 -17.60 -22.98 0.19
N ALA A 119 -16.64 -23.70 -0.41
CA ALA A 119 -15.94 -24.82 0.22
C ALA A 119 -15.07 -24.44 1.43
N LEU A 120 -14.73 -23.15 1.58
CA LEU A 120 -13.88 -22.63 2.66
C LEU A 120 -14.68 -21.93 3.79
N ARG A 121 -16.02 -21.96 3.76
CA ARG A 121 -16.86 -21.29 4.77
C ARG A 121 -16.56 -21.66 6.22
N HIS A 122 -16.07 -22.88 6.45
CA HIS A 122 -15.73 -23.41 7.77
C HIS A 122 -14.24 -23.75 7.91
N ALA A 123 -13.40 -23.28 6.98
CA ALA A 123 -11.96 -23.49 7.06
C ALA A 123 -11.40 -22.77 8.31
N PRO A 124 -10.61 -23.44 9.16
CA PRO A 124 -9.94 -22.79 10.28
C PRO A 124 -9.01 -21.68 9.80
N ILE A 125 -8.92 -20.59 10.56
CA ILE A 125 -8.03 -19.46 10.28
C ILE A 125 -6.91 -19.47 11.32
N ASP A 126 -5.67 -19.62 10.86
CA ASP A 126 -4.48 -19.63 11.72
C ASP A 126 -3.87 -18.22 11.85
N PHE A 127 -4.05 -17.39 10.83
CA PHE A 127 -3.40 -16.09 10.75
C PHE A 127 -4.37 -14.99 10.35
N VAL A 128 -4.21 -13.83 11.02
CA VAL A 128 -4.88 -12.58 10.68
C VAL A 128 -3.86 -11.47 10.89
N TRP A 129 -3.63 -10.66 9.87
CA TRP A 129 -2.77 -9.50 9.99
C TRP A 129 -3.25 -8.36 9.11
N GLY A 130 -2.66 -7.20 9.31
CA GLY A 130 -2.90 -6.04 8.47
C GLY A 130 -1.71 -5.10 8.48
N GLY A 131 -1.83 -4.05 7.69
CA GLY A 131 -0.84 -3.01 7.58
C GLY A 131 -1.40 -1.81 6.84
N PHE A 132 -0.63 -0.72 6.83
CA PHE A 132 -0.98 0.48 6.10
C PHE A 132 -0.27 0.53 4.76
N VAL A 133 -1.03 0.87 3.72
CA VAL A 133 -0.50 1.26 2.41
C VAL A 133 -0.81 2.72 2.17
N ASP A 134 0.05 3.42 1.44
CA ASP A 134 -0.29 4.72 0.91
C ASP A 134 -1.13 4.61 -0.36
N ILE A 135 -2.13 5.48 -0.48
CA ILE A 135 -2.91 5.66 -1.70
C ILE A 135 -2.72 7.09 -2.19
N SER A 136 -2.31 7.24 -3.45
CA SER A 136 -2.36 8.50 -4.18
C SER A 136 -3.70 8.66 -4.89
N MET A 137 -4.13 9.90 -5.16
CA MET A 137 -5.46 10.17 -5.75
C MET A 137 -5.64 9.55 -7.15
N ASN A 138 -4.57 9.52 -7.95
CA ASN A 138 -4.56 8.95 -9.30
C ASN A 138 -4.09 7.48 -9.32
N ARG A 139 -3.82 6.87 -8.15
CA ARG A 139 -3.28 5.51 -7.98
C ARG A 139 -1.93 5.23 -8.66
N ALA A 140 -1.29 6.25 -9.22
CA ALA A 140 0.03 6.15 -9.81
C ALA A 140 1.11 6.36 -8.74
N PRO A 141 2.32 5.78 -8.92
CA PRO A 141 3.45 6.02 -8.04
C PRO A 141 3.85 7.50 -8.01
N ASP A 142 4.03 8.04 -6.81
CA ASP A 142 4.44 9.43 -6.57
C ASP A 142 5.93 9.45 -6.21
N PHE A 143 6.76 9.54 -7.25
CA PHE A 143 8.21 9.64 -7.13
C PHE A 143 8.64 11.05 -7.45
N GLY A 144 9.63 11.57 -6.74
CA GLY A 144 10.15 12.89 -7.07
C GLY A 144 11.30 13.34 -6.21
N ARG A 145 11.57 14.65 -6.28
CA ARG A 145 12.64 15.32 -5.54
C ARG A 145 12.10 16.52 -4.78
N LEU A 146 12.74 16.83 -3.66
CA LEU A 146 12.53 18.03 -2.85
C LEU A 146 13.83 18.82 -2.85
N GLY A 147 13.88 19.88 -3.67
CA GLY A 147 15.15 20.51 -4.05
C GLY A 147 15.99 19.59 -4.93
N ASP A 148 17.30 19.74 -4.87
CA ASP A 148 18.20 19.11 -5.86
C ASP A 148 18.71 17.72 -5.44
N ASN A 149 18.64 17.38 -4.15
CA ASN A 149 19.36 16.25 -3.60
C ASN A 149 18.57 15.32 -2.66
N LEU A 150 17.30 15.61 -2.38
CA LEU A 150 16.43 14.77 -1.56
C LEU A 150 15.34 14.14 -2.42
N TYR A 151 15.42 12.83 -2.62
CA TYR A 151 14.47 12.04 -3.37
C TYR A 151 13.37 11.50 -2.45
N TYR A 152 12.20 11.20 -3.00
CA TYR A 152 11.16 10.45 -2.31
C TYR A 152 10.52 9.40 -3.23
N LEU A 153 10.11 8.30 -2.61
CA LEU A 153 9.36 7.22 -3.25
C LEU A 153 8.12 6.94 -2.38
N GLN A 154 6.93 7.31 -2.87
CA GLN A 154 5.66 7.05 -2.20
C GLN A 154 4.54 6.79 -3.24
N GLY A 155 3.30 6.73 -2.78
CA GLY A 155 2.10 6.60 -3.61
C GLY A 155 1.97 5.24 -4.29
N PHE A 156 2.55 4.18 -3.74
CA PHE A 156 2.56 2.86 -4.38
C PHE A 156 1.15 2.26 -4.54
N SER A 157 0.16 2.75 -3.79
CA SER A 157 -1.27 2.48 -4.03
C SER A 157 -1.59 0.99 -4.14
N GLY A 158 -0.98 0.17 -3.29
CA GLY A 158 -1.16 -1.29 -3.26
C GLY A 158 -0.22 -2.09 -4.18
N HIS A 159 0.57 -1.43 -5.04
CA HIS A 159 1.45 -2.09 -6.02
C HIS A 159 2.92 -2.18 -5.57
N GLY A 160 3.17 -2.03 -4.27
CA GLY A 160 4.52 -1.91 -3.71
C GLY A 160 5.41 -3.12 -4.02
N VAL A 161 4.90 -4.34 -3.91
CA VAL A 161 5.70 -5.56 -4.13
C VAL A 161 6.26 -5.62 -5.57
N ALA A 162 5.44 -5.30 -6.57
CA ALA A 162 5.86 -5.31 -7.96
C ALA A 162 6.76 -4.12 -8.31
N LEU A 163 6.44 -2.94 -7.77
CA LEU A 163 7.04 -1.69 -8.24
C LEU A 163 8.30 -1.27 -7.48
N THR A 164 8.46 -1.65 -6.21
CA THR A 164 9.57 -1.16 -5.36
C THR A 164 10.95 -1.59 -5.86
N GLY A 165 11.09 -2.76 -6.47
CA GLY A 165 12.35 -3.19 -7.10
C GLY A 165 12.76 -2.27 -8.25
N LEU A 166 11.80 -1.86 -9.09
CA LEU A 166 12.04 -0.86 -10.13
C LEU A 166 12.32 0.52 -9.52
N ALA A 167 11.52 0.94 -8.52
CA ALA A 167 11.66 2.23 -7.84
C ALA A 167 13.06 2.41 -7.23
N GLY A 168 13.56 1.38 -6.54
CA GLY A 168 14.90 1.35 -5.98
C GLY A 168 15.98 1.47 -7.04
N ARG A 169 15.82 0.78 -8.18
CA ARG A 169 16.76 0.87 -9.30
C ARG A 169 16.79 2.28 -9.91
N VAL A 170 15.63 2.87 -10.21
CA VAL A 170 15.59 4.18 -10.87
C VAL A 170 16.06 5.31 -9.95
N VAL A 171 15.79 5.24 -8.63
CA VAL A 171 16.31 6.25 -7.70
C VAL A 171 17.82 6.12 -7.50
N ALA A 172 18.35 4.89 -7.46
CA ALA A 172 19.79 4.67 -7.39
C ALA A 172 20.51 5.21 -8.62
N GLN A 173 19.95 5.00 -9.82
CA GLN A 173 20.44 5.58 -11.06
C GLN A 173 20.43 7.11 -11.01
N ALA A 174 19.33 7.71 -10.54
CA ALA A 174 19.22 9.16 -10.41
C ALA A 174 20.26 9.75 -9.43
N VAL A 175 20.51 9.10 -8.30
CA VAL A 175 21.56 9.48 -7.35
C VAL A 175 22.95 9.33 -7.96
N ALA A 176 23.16 8.35 -8.84
CA ALA A 176 24.41 8.15 -9.57
C ALA A 176 24.58 9.09 -10.80
N GLY A 177 23.64 10.01 -11.03
CA GLY A 177 23.69 10.99 -12.12
C GLY A 177 22.91 10.63 -13.39
N GLN A 178 22.20 9.50 -13.40
CA GLN A 178 21.37 9.04 -14.53
C GLN A 178 19.88 9.15 -14.18
N ALA A 179 19.31 10.34 -14.38
CA ALA A 179 17.96 10.67 -13.94
C ALA A 179 16.83 10.31 -14.93
N GLU A 180 17.14 10.01 -16.19
CA GLU A 180 16.17 9.93 -17.30
C GLU A 180 14.94 9.07 -16.97
N ARG A 181 15.15 7.85 -16.48
CA ARG A 181 14.06 6.93 -16.14
C ARG A 181 13.28 7.37 -14.90
N PHE A 182 13.97 7.97 -13.93
CA PHE A 182 13.33 8.52 -12.74
C PHE A 182 12.44 9.71 -13.11
N ASP A 183 12.90 10.55 -14.03
CA ASP A 183 12.19 11.75 -14.47
C ASP A 183 10.91 11.43 -15.23
N VAL A 184 10.80 10.25 -15.85
CA VAL A 184 9.53 9.76 -16.41
C VAL A 184 8.46 9.62 -15.33
N PHE A 185 8.81 8.99 -14.19
CA PHE A 185 7.88 8.86 -13.06
C PHE A 185 7.62 10.22 -12.39
N ALA A 186 8.64 11.07 -12.26
CA ALA A 186 8.51 12.37 -11.62
C ALA A 186 7.63 13.38 -12.39
N ARG A 187 7.30 13.10 -13.66
CA ARG A 187 6.35 13.90 -14.45
C ARG A 187 4.89 13.65 -14.07
N LEU A 188 4.59 12.54 -13.40
CA LEU A 188 3.24 12.21 -12.96
C LEU A 188 2.74 13.26 -11.96
N GLN A 189 1.56 13.80 -12.22
CA GLN A 189 1.01 14.88 -11.40
C GLN A 189 0.17 14.32 -10.26
N HIS A 190 0.56 14.59 -9.02
CA HIS A 190 -0.13 14.12 -7.81
C HIS A 190 -0.77 15.29 -7.05
N ARG A 191 -2.10 15.29 -6.99
CA ARG A 191 -2.86 16.29 -6.24
C ARG A 191 -2.85 15.98 -4.76
N LYS A 192 -2.87 17.03 -3.94
CA LYS A 192 -3.15 16.91 -2.51
C LYS A 192 -4.60 16.45 -2.32
N PHE A 193 -4.85 15.59 -1.35
CA PHE A 193 -6.22 15.29 -0.94
C PHE A 193 -6.91 16.58 -0.45
N PRO A 194 -8.18 16.81 -0.85
CA PRO A 194 -8.87 18.08 -0.58
C PRO A 194 -9.17 18.27 0.92
N GLY A 195 -9.21 19.53 1.33
CA GLY A 195 -9.69 19.95 2.65
C GLY A 195 -8.77 19.60 3.85
N GLY A 196 -7.48 19.40 3.58
CA GLY A 196 -6.46 19.28 4.63
C GLY A 196 -6.59 18.02 5.49
N PRO A 197 -5.91 17.95 6.65
CA PRO A 197 -5.95 16.78 7.53
C PRO A 197 -7.37 16.37 7.97
N LEU A 198 -8.24 17.36 8.21
CA LEU A 198 -9.59 17.14 8.74
C LEU A 198 -10.57 16.54 7.71
N LEU A 199 -10.49 16.95 6.44
CA LEU A 199 -11.42 16.48 5.39
C LEU A 199 -10.83 15.36 4.52
N ARG A 200 -9.56 15.01 4.73
CA ARG A 200 -8.90 13.89 4.03
C ARG A 200 -9.70 12.61 4.17
N MET A 201 -10.03 12.27 5.41
CA MET A 201 -10.75 11.06 5.78
C MET A 201 -12.19 11.05 5.27
N PRO A 202 -13.02 12.09 5.52
CA PRO A 202 -14.35 12.21 4.91
C PRO A 202 -14.35 12.10 3.39
N SER A 203 -13.40 12.74 2.71
CA SER A 203 -13.33 12.74 1.24
C SER A 203 -13.06 11.34 0.68
N LEU A 204 -12.23 10.55 1.37
CA LEU A 204 -11.96 9.16 1.01
C LEU A 204 -13.18 8.26 1.26
N VAL A 205 -13.87 8.45 2.38
CA VAL A 205 -15.10 7.71 2.69
C VAL A 205 -16.16 7.97 1.62
N LEU A 206 -16.35 9.23 1.22
CA LEU A 206 -17.28 9.61 0.15
C LEU A 206 -16.91 8.98 -1.20
N GLY A 207 -15.64 9.07 -1.61
CA GLY A 207 -15.17 8.44 -2.84
C GLY A 207 -15.37 6.92 -2.82
N THR A 208 -15.11 6.28 -1.68
CA THR A 208 -15.31 4.84 -1.50
C THR A 208 -16.79 4.48 -1.57
N LEU A 209 -17.67 5.25 -0.91
CA LEU A 209 -19.11 5.01 -0.96
C LEU A 209 -19.63 5.10 -2.39
N TYR A 210 -19.20 6.12 -3.13
CA TYR A 210 -19.51 6.27 -4.55
C TYR A 210 -19.10 5.03 -5.37
N HIS A 211 -17.86 4.55 -5.18
CA HIS A 211 -17.38 3.36 -5.89
C HIS A 211 -18.09 2.08 -5.46
N ARG A 212 -18.41 1.90 -4.18
CA ARG A 212 -19.20 0.76 -3.71
C ARG A 212 -20.60 0.72 -4.31
N LEU A 213 -21.24 1.89 -4.43
CA LEU A 213 -22.54 1.99 -5.09
C LEU A 213 -22.43 1.60 -6.56
N ARG A 214 -21.36 2.03 -7.24
CA ARG A 214 -21.10 1.66 -8.63
C ARG A 214 -20.78 0.16 -8.82
N ASP A 215 -20.08 -0.47 -7.89
CA ASP A 215 -19.79 -1.91 -7.95
C ASP A 215 -21.04 -2.78 -7.68
N ALA A 216 -22.06 -2.21 -7.03
CA ALA A 216 -23.31 -2.90 -6.70
C ALA A 216 -24.41 -2.75 -7.79
N LEU A 217 -24.23 -1.84 -8.75
CA LEU A 217 -25.11 -1.58 -9.88
C LEU A 217 -24.65 -2.36 -11.12
#